data_AF-A0A484CTQ0-F1
#
_entry.id   AF-A0A484CTQ0-F1
#
_cell.length_a   1.000
_cell.length_b   1.000
_cell.length_c   1.000
_cell.angle_alpha   90.00
_cell.angle_beta   90.00
_cell.angle_gamma   90.00
#
_symmetry.space_group_name_H-M   'P 1'
#
loop_
_entity.id
_entity.type
_entity.pdbx_description
1 polymer ?
#
loop_
_entity_poly.entity_id
_entity_poly.type
_entity_poly.pdbx_seq_one_letter_code
_entity_poly.pdbx_strand_id
1 'polypeptide(L)'
;MSSQVRLRLLPRARCMFDEPVQVKVAGLRARQVVTMRARSTDDKGLVFSSSATYKADGSGEIDLERDPSLSGSYVGVEPMGLLWSMRADTLHKRFQIKNSLNPHVVKLSVHREEEEEEEEGEGRMLAEATNERLLIGDGVSRLPIKEGNIRGVLFTPSGRGPFPAVLDLYILGGGLSEKRASLLASRGFVVLTVVAYGYDDMPKKIKGVHLDYFEEAIQLLKKQDKVGSKGVGVLSFSKTGDVALSIASYLPGVEATVCINGCCSNTVLPLYHNKSQILPPLMLDISKMVPTESGAFMSKNVMHNSLAEENKATLVPIEQAKGRFLFVASEDDLNWDSKAYMDQMVERLQHHGKDNFESVSYPGAGHYLEPPYGPYCPSSFHAFGGTTVLWGGEPRSHAAAEVHLWRKIQEFFRTHLSCDAIQIKARL
;
A
#
# COMPACT_ATOMS: atom_id res chain seq x y z
N MET A 1 40.94 -13.22 22.46
CA MET A 1 39.53 -13.41 22.87
C MET A 1 38.66 -13.28 21.62
N SER A 2 37.91 -14.31 21.23
CA SER A 2 36.99 -14.18 20.09
C SER A 2 35.91 -13.17 20.46
N SER A 3 35.82 -12.04 19.75
CA SER A 3 34.69 -11.14 19.89
C SER A 3 33.41 -11.90 19.57
N GLN A 4 32.41 -11.80 20.43
CA GLN A 4 31.07 -12.32 20.14
C GLN A 4 30.49 -11.55 18.95
N VAL A 5 29.97 -12.25 17.95
CA VAL A 5 29.29 -11.64 16.80
C VAL A 5 28.05 -10.91 17.31
N ARG A 6 27.83 -9.68 16.83
CA ARG A 6 26.70 -8.83 17.24
C ARG A 6 25.97 -8.32 16.02
N LEU A 7 24.65 -8.46 16.02
CA LEU A 7 23.73 -7.85 15.07
C LEU A 7 23.09 -6.61 15.72
N ARG A 8 23.17 -5.46 15.07
CA ARG A 8 22.65 -4.17 15.58
C ARG A 8 21.63 -3.60 14.62
N LEU A 9 20.56 -3.07 15.18
CA LEU A 9 19.48 -2.36 14.49
C LEU A 9 19.52 -0.90 14.91
N LEU A 10 19.69 0.00 13.94
CA LEU A 10 19.83 1.43 14.17
C LEU A 10 18.68 2.20 13.49
N PRO A 11 18.22 3.32 14.10
CA PRO A 11 18.65 3.84 15.40
C PRO A 11 18.13 3.04 16.59
N ARG A 12 17.13 2.17 16.40
CA ARG A 12 16.50 1.35 17.45
C ARG A 12 15.86 0.10 16.85
N ALA A 13 15.70 -0.93 17.67
CA ALA A 13 15.02 -2.17 17.29
C ALA A 13 13.53 -2.00 17.00
N ARG A 14 12.90 -0.93 17.51
CA ARG A 14 11.48 -0.63 17.33
C ARG A 14 11.30 0.66 16.51
N CYS A 15 10.67 0.58 15.35
CA CYS A 15 10.47 1.71 14.42
C CYS A 15 9.10 1.62 13.74
N MET A 16 8.70 2.64 12.98
CA MET A 16 7.47 2.53 12.17
C MET A 16 7.66 1.54 11.01
N PHE A 17 6.57 0.94 10.55
CA PHE A 17 6.57 -0.02 9.43
C PHE A 17 7.08 0.58 8.13
N ASP A 18 6.81 1.86 7.89
CA ASP A 18 7.23 2.62 6.72
C ASP A 18 8.57 3.36 6.92
N GLU A 19 9.33 3.05 7.99
CA GLU A 19 10.66 3.64 8.24
C GLU A 19 11.79 2.66 7.95
N PRO A 20 12.90 3.10 7.33
CA PRO A 20 14.06 2.25 7.15
C PRO A 20 14.69 1.89 8.50
N VAL A 21 15.31 0.71 8.56
CA VAL A 21 16.14 0.27 9.69
C VAL A 21 17.52 -0.08 9.17
N GLN A 22 18.56 0.52 9.74
CA GLN A 22 19.93 0.17 9.38
C GLN A 22 20.35 -1.08 10.14
N VAL A 23 20.88 -2.06 9.42
CA VAL A 23 21.32 -3.34 9.96
C VAL A 23 22.83 -3.43 9.84
N LYS A 24 23.52 -3.66 10.97
CA LYS A 24 24.97 -3.85 11.02
C LYS A 24 25.35 -5.14 11.74
N VAL A 25 26.40 -5.79 11.26
CA VAL A 25 27.03 -6.93 11.93
C VAL A 25 28.46 -6.55 12.32
N ALA A 26 28.88 -6.91 13.52
CA ALA A 26 30.25 -6.71 13.98
C ALA A 26 30.78 -7.93 14.72
N GLY A 27 32.10 -8.05 14.82
CA GLY A 27 32.77 -9.14 15.53
C GLY A 27 32.95 -10.42 14.71
N LEU A 28 32.83 -10.32 13.38
CA LEU A 28 33.19 -11.39 12.45
C LEU A 28 34.71 -11.44 12.27
N ARG A 29 35.23 -12.52 11.66
CA ARG A 29 36.62 -12.51 11.18
C ARG A 29 36.73 -11.58 9.96
N ALA A 30 37.90 -10.98 9.77
CA ALA A 30 38.17 -10.18 8.58
C ALA A 30 37.83 -10.98 7.32
N ARG A 31 37.06 -10.39 6.41
CA ARG A 31 36.63 -11.01 5.15
C ARG A 31 35.80 -12.29 5.28
N GLN A 32 35.26 -12.60 6.46
CA GLN A 32 34.38 -13.74 6.68
C GLN A 32 33.09 -13.59 5.86
N VAL A 33 32.67 -14.68 5.22
CA VAL A 33 31.37 -14.79 4.55
C VAL A 33 30.34 -15.31 5.54
N VAL A 34 29.16 -14.72 5.53
CA VAL A 34 28.02 -15.10 6.37
C VAL A 34 26.72 -14.95 5.61
N THR A 35 25.72 -15.74 5.99
CA THR A 35 24.36 -15.63 5.45
C THR A 35 23.49 -14.91 6.46
N MET A 36 22.89 -13.80 6.06
CA MET A 36 21.86 -13.13 6.84
C MET A 36 20.48 -13.61 6.43
N ARG A 37 19.58 -13.81 7.39
CA ARG A 37 18.20 -14.23 7.15
C ARG A 37 17.23 -13.29 7.85
N ALA A 38 16.11 -13.00 7.19
CA ALA A 38 14.94 -12.40 7.82
C ALA A 38 13.79 -13.39 7.81
N ARG A 39 13.04 -13.43 8.91
CA ARG A 39 11.82 -14.23 9.04
C ARG A 39 10.72 -13.42 9.72
N SER A 40 9.52 -13.52 9.19
CA SER A 40 8.30 -12.95 9.76
C SER A 40 7.15 -13.93 9.60
N THR A 41 6.14 -13.80 10.46
CA THR A 41 4.91 -14.59 10.39
C THR A 41 3.74 -13.63 10.25
N ASP A 42 2.88 -13.87 9.27
CA ASP A 42 1.70 -13.04 9.01
C ASP A 42 0.55 -13.36 9.99
N ASP A 43 -0.55 -12.59 9.93
CA ASP A 43 -1.73 -12.79 10.81
C ASP A 43 -2.44 -14.14 10.59
N LYS A 44 -2.10 -14.88 9.54
CA LYS A 44 -2.63 -16.23 9.26
C LYS A 44 -1.67 -17.34 9.73
N GLY A 45 -0.56 -16.99 10.37
CA GLY A 45 0.44 -17.95 10.82
C GLY A 45 1.37 -18.43 9.70
N LEU A 46 1.34 -17.82 8.51
CA LEU A 46 2.21 -18.19 7.41
C LEU A 46 3.56 -17.48 7.54
N VAL A 47 4.63 -18.25 7.42
CA VAL A 47 6.00 -17.74 7.49
C VAL A 47 6.42 -17.18 6.14
N PHE A 48 7.03 -15.99 6.19
CA PHE A 48 7.73 -15.34 5.08
C PHE A 48 9.19 -15.18 5.47
N SER A 49 10.10 -15.48 4.54
CA SER A 49 11.54 -15.37 4.80
C SER A 49 12.33 -14.90 3.58
N SER A 50 13.50 -14.34 3.85
CA SER A 50 14.50 -13.97 2.85
C SER A 50 15.90 -14.33 3.38
N SER A 51 16.85 -14.47 2.49
CA SER A 51 18.26 -14.66 2.82
C SER A 51 19.17 -13.87 1.89
N ALA A 52 20.32 -13.45 2.38
CA ALA A 52 21.32 -12.74 1.60
C ALA A 52 22.71 -13.01 2.17
N THR A 53 23.67 -13.33 1.30
CA THR A 53 25.05 -13.62 1.69
C THR A 53 25.90 -12.35 1.62
N TYR A 54 26.70 -12.11 2.65
CA TYR A 54 27.55 -10.94 2.78
C TYR A 54 28.98 -11.33 3.15
N LYS A 55 29.92 -10.46 2.79
CA LYS A 55 31.32 -10.59 3.16
C LYS A 55 31.74 -9.42 4.03
N ALA A 56 32.24 -9.73 5.23
CA ALA A 56 32.74 -8.71 6.15
C ALA A 56 33.92 -7.92 5.56
N ASP A 57 34.09 -6.70 6.02
CA ASP A 57 35.26 -5.88 5.70
C ASP A 57 36.53 -6.36 6.42
N GLY A 58 37.61 -5.58 6.31
CA GLY A 58 38.88 -5.91 6.97
C GLY A 58 38.83 -5.85 8.50
N SER A 59 37.85 -5.14 9.07
CA SER A 59 37.60 -5.04 10.51
C SER A 59 36.62 -6.11 11.02
N GLY A 60 36.04 -6.93 10.15
CA GLY A 60 35.05 -7.93 10.55
C GLY A 60 33.66 -7.31 10.78
N GLU A 61 33.34 -6.24 10.05
CA GLU A 61 32.04 -5.58 10.07
C GLU A 61 31.30 -5.72 8.74
N ILE A 62 29.98 -5.69 8.80
CA ILE A 62 29.07 -5.59 7.65
C ILE A 62 28.07 -4.46 7.95
N ASP A 63 27.86 -3.57 6.99
CA ASP A 63 26.84 -2.53 7.02
C ASP A 63 25.99 -2.64 5.75
N LEU A 64 24.71 -2.95 5.88
CA LEU A 64 23.83 -3.20 4.72
C LEU A 64 23.59 -1.93 3.87
N GLU A 65 23.94 -0.75 4.38
CA GLU A 65 23.94 0.49 3.59
C GLU A 65 25.14 0.63 2.65
N ARG A 66 26.20 -0.15 2.88
CA ARG A 66 27.48 -0.03 2.18
C ARG A 66 27.85 -1.30 1.44
N ASP A 67 27.69 -2.45 2.11
CA ASP A 67 28.21 -3.73 1.67
C ASP A 67 27.14 -4.47 0.85
N PRO A 68 27.47 -4.91 -0.38
CA PRO A 68 26.48 -5.56 -1.24
C PRO A 68 26.18 -6.98 -0.78
N SER A 69 24.91 -7.39 -0.89
CA SER A 69 24.55 -8.81 -0.93
C SER A 69 25.19 -9.45 -2.15
N LEU A 70 25.83 -10.61 -1.96
CA LEU A 70 26.53 -11.36 -3.00
C LEU A 70 25.62 -12.38 -3.70
N SER A 71 24.65 -12.94 -2.97
CA SER A 71 23.72 -13.96 -3.44
C SER A 71 22.52 -14.06 -2.49
N GLY A 72 21.49 -14.80 -2.89
CA GLY A 72 20.29 -15.05 -2.08
C GLY A 72 19.02 -14.47 -2.72
N SER A 73 18.09 -14.01 -1.89
CA SER A 73 16.82 -13.40 -2.28
C SER A 73 16.98 -12.09 -3.07
N TYR A 74 18.14 -11.43 -2.95
CA TYR A 74 18.51 -10.23 -3.70
C TYR A 74 20.04 -10.07 -3.75
N VAL A 75 20.54 -9.24 -4.66
CA VAL A 75 21.98 -8.96 -4.88
C VAL A 75 22.20 -7.44 -4.96
N GLY A 76 23.37 -6.97 -4.54
CA GLY A 76 23.74 -5.57 -4.54
C GLY A 76 23.49 -4.86 -3.21
N VAL A 77 23.70 -3.55 -3.20
CA VAL A 77 23.51 -2.71 -2.00
C VAL A 77 22.03 -2.36 -1.87
N GLU A 78 21.31 -3.16 -1.10
CA GLU A 78 19.87 -3.03 -0.85
C GLU A 78 19.62 -3.06 0.67
N PRO A 79 19.64 -1.89 1.34
CA PRO A 79 19.64 -1.82 2.82
C PRO A 79 18.39 -2.47 3.45
N MET A 80 17.27 -2.37 2.74
CA MET A 80 15.97 -2.93 3.14
C MET A 80 15.64 -4.23 2.40
N GLY A 81 16.61 -4.80 1.67
CA GLY A 81 16.45 -6.00 0.86
C GLY A 81 15.88 -7.18 1.62
N LEU A 82 16.39 -7.42 2.84
CA LEU A 82 15.90 -8.48 3.71
C LEU A 82 14.40 -8.35 4.04
N LEU A 83 13.83 -7.14 4.05
CA LEU A 83 12.40 -6.96 4.34
C LEU A 83 11.52 -7.14 3.10
N TRP A 84 11.81 -6.42 2.01
CA TRP A 84 10.94 -6.44 0.84
C TRP A 84 11.02 -7.74 0.04
N SER A 85 12.13 -8.48 0.15
CA SER A 85 12.34 -9.74 -0.59
C SER A 85 11.81 -10.97 0.14
N MET A 86 11.19 -10.83 1.31
CA MET A 86 10.61 -11.97 2.01
C MET A 86 9.52 -12.64 1.16
N ARG A 87 9.50 -13.97 1.15
CA ARG A 87 8.48 -14.76 0.47
C ARG A 87 8.08 -15.96 1.32
N ALA A 88 6.86 -16.44 1.13
CA ALA A 88 6.46 -17.73 1.67
C ALA A 88 7.02 -18.87 0.81
N ASP A 89 7.24 -20.03 1.40
CA ASP A 89 7.67 -21.24 0.66
C ASP A 89 6.56 -21.72 -0.28
N THR A 90 5.30 -21.46 0.06
CA THR A 90 4.16 -21.73 -0.80
C THR A 90 3.94 -20.56 -1.78
N LEU A 91 3.82 -20.88 -3.07
CA LEU A 91 3.48 -19.92 -4.12
C LEU A 91 2.15 -19.21 -3.86
N HIS A 92 2.00 -18.03 -4.46
CA HIS A 92 0.74 -17.27 -4.51
C HIS A 92 0.20 -16.83 -3.15
N LYS A 93 1.11 -16.59 -2.19
CA LYS A 93 0.78 -16.09 -0.86
C LYS A 93 1.18 -14.63 -0.74
N ARG A 94 0.17 -13.80 -0.43
CA ARG A 94 0.35 -12.40 -0.07
C ARG A 94 0.49 -12.28 1.44
N PHE A 95 1.52 -11.57 1.89
CA PHE A 95 1.72 -11.25 3.30
C PHE A 95 0.55 -10.40 3.85
N GLN A 96 -0.01 -10.78 5.00
CA GLN A 96 -1.18 -10.09 5.58
C GLN A 96 -0.92 -9.60 7.00
N ILE A 97 -1.07 -8.31 7.19
CA ILE A 97 -1.25 -7.71 8.52
C ILE A 97 -2.55 -6.91 8.49
N LYS A 98 -3.53 -7.40 9.23
CA LYS A 98 -4.86 -6.82 9.36
C LYS A 98 -5.02 -6.05 10.66
N ASN A 99 -4.39 -6.52 11.74
CA ASN A 99 -4.48 -5.87 13.04
C ASN A 99 -3.37 -4.82 13.21
N SER A 100 -3.74 -3.54 13.16
CA SER A 100 -2.79 -2.44 13.35
C SER A 100 -2.30 -2.28 14.80
N LEU A 101 -2.92 -2.94 15.77
CA LEU A 101 -2.54 -2.87 17.19
C LEU A 101 -1.25 -3.63 17.50
N ASN A 102 -0.92 -4.63 16.69
CA ASN A 102 0.28 -5.45 16.90
C ASN A 102 1.39 -5.00 15.93
N PRO A 103 2.64 -4.91 16.39
CA PRO A 103 3.77 -4.66 15.50
C PRO A 103 3.96 -5.84 14.54
N HIS A 104 4.44 -5.55 13.34
CA HIS A 104 5.07 -6.54 12.48
C HIS A 104 6.45 -6.90 13.04
N VAL A 105 6.63 -8.15 13.45
CA VAL A 105 7.87 -8.62 14.06
C VAL A 105 8.73 -9.32 13.02
N VAL A 106 9.94 -8.81 12.80
CA VAL A 106 10.92 -9.41 11.89
C VAL A 106 12.12 -9.90 12.70
N LYS A 107 12.39 -11.20 12.65
CA LYS A 107 13.60 -11.80 13.21
C LYS A 107 14.71 -11.76 12.18
N LEU A 108 15.80 -11.09 12.52
CA LEU A 108 17.01 -10.99 11.71
C LEU A 108 18.09 -11.85 12.37
N SER A 109 18.76 -12.69 11.60
CA SER A 109 19.78 -13.61 12.11
C SER A 109 20.98 -13.69 11.17
N VAL A 110 22.16 -13.94 11.75
CA VAL A 110 23.43 -14.12 11.05
C VAL A 110 23.86 -15.56 11.24
N HIS A 111 24.15 -16.26 10.15
CA HIS A 111 24.55 -17.66 10.13
C HIS A 111 25.92 -17.80 9.49
N ARG A 112 26.72 -18.74 10.01
CA ARG A 112 27.97 -19.15 9.33
C ARG A 112 27.61 -20.02 8.12
N GLU A 113 28.34 -19.83 7.03
CA GLU A 113 28.29 -20.74 5.86
C GLU A 113 28.86 -22.11 6.28
N GLU A 114 28.13 -23.20 6.03
CA GLU A 114 28.62 -24.56 6.28
C GLU A 114 29.72 -24.90 5.28
N GLU A 115 30.78 -25.58 5.75
CA GLU A 115 31.73 -26.25 4.85
C GLU A 115 31.01 -27.48 4.26
N GLU A 116 31.31 -27.85 3.00
CA GLU A 116 30.57 -28.81 2.14
C GLU A 116 30.32 -30.22 2.73
N GLU A 117 30.75 -30.51 3.96
CA GLU A 117 30.68 -31.84 4.59
C GLU A 117 29.67 -31.99 5.75
N GLU A 118 28.96 -30.93 6.16
CA GLU A 118 27.84 -31.04 7.12
C GLU A 118 26.50 -31.09 6.37
N GLU A 119 25.63 -32.06 6.70
CA GLU A 119 24.31 -32.27 6.06
C GLU A 119 23.49 -30.98 5.97
N GLU A 120 22.70 -30.82 4.88
CA GLU A 120 21.78 -29.70 4.60
C GLU A 120 21.09 -29.14 5.87
N GLY A 121 21.73 -28.15 6.49
CA GLY A 121 21.34 -27.53 7.75
C GLY A 121 21.19 -26.02 7.64
N GLU A 122 20.65 -25.37 8.67
CA GLU A 122 20.44 -23.92 8.67
C GLU A 122 21.75 -23.10 8.85
N GLY A 123 22.93 -23.72 8.90
CA GLY A 123 24.15 -23.07 9.33
C GLY A 123 24.12 -22.74 10.82
N ARG A 124 25.29 -22.73 11.48
CA ARG A 124 25.34 -22.32 12.90
C ARG A 124 25.01 -20.83 13.03
N MET A 125 23.90 -20.52 13.72
CA MET A 125 23.52 -19.14 14.06
C MET A 125 24.57 -18.48 14.97
N LEU A 126 25.03 -17.30 14.56
CA LEU A 126 26.06 -16.49 15.22
C LEU A 126 25.46 -15.36 16.07
N ALA A 127 24.37 -14.74 15.59
CA ALA A 127 23.68 -13.65 16.27
C ALA A 127 22.23 -13.52 15.75
N GLU A 128 21.35 -12.97 16.59
CA GLU A 128 19.96 -12.65 16.27
C GLU A 128 19.61 -11.26 16.82
N ALA A 129 18.70 -10.57 16.15
CA ALA A 129 18.04 -9.37 16.63
C ALA A 129 16.60 -9.36 16.12
N THR A 130 15.69 -8.80 16.91
CA THR A 130 14.28 -8.65 16.52
C THR A 130 13.98 -7.19 16.20
N ASN A 131 13.40 -6.93 15.03
CA ASN A 131 12.87 -5.63 14.63
C ASN A 131 11.35 -5.61 14.82
N GLU A 132 10.85 -4.70 15.66
CA GLU A 132 9.42 -4.46 15.85
C GLU A 132 8.99 -3.26 15.00
N ARG A 133 8.13 -3.50 14.02
CA ARG A 133 7.69 -2.51 13.04
C ARG A 133 6.24 -2.09 13.30
N LEU A 134 6.07 -0.90 13.88
CA LEU A 134 4.78 -0.37 14.34
C LEU A 134 3.93 0.15 13.19
N LEU A 135 2.62 -0.10 13.28
CA LEU A 135 1.63 0.43 12.35
C LEU A 135 0.96 1.71 12.87
N ILE A 136 0.82 1.82 14.19
CA ILE A 136 0.29 2.98 14.89
C ILE A 136 1.45 3.68 15.61
N GLY A 137 1.68 4.94 15.26
CA GLY A 137 2.69 5.78 15.92
C GLY A 137 2.27 6.23 17.33
N ASP A 138 3.25 6.68 18.11
CA ASP A 138 3.02 7.07 19.49
C ASP A 138 1.96 8.18 19.62
N GLY A 139 0.93 7.89 20.43
CA GLY A 139 -0.19 8.78 20.72
C GLY A 139 -1.24 8.92 19.61
N VAL A 140 -1.10 8.23 18.47
CA VAL A 140 -2.18 8.12 17.48
C VAL A 140 -3.33 7.32 18.08
N SER A 141 -4.54 7.87 18.06
CA SER A 141 -5.72 7.15 18.53
C SER A 141 -6.32 6.31 17.41
N ARG A 142 -6.86 5.15 17.78
CA ARG A 142 -7.61 4.25 16.90
C ARG A 142 -9.02 4.09 17.46
N LEU A 143 -10.03 4.48 16.69
CA LEU A 143 -11.44 4.39 17.08
C LEU A 143 -12.23 3.62 16.00
N PRO A 144 -12.69 2.39 16.29
CA PRO A 144 -13.67 1.72 15.44
C PRO A 144 -14.94 2.55 15.31
N ILE A 145 -15.43 2.73 14.08
CA ILE A 145 -16.63 3.50 13.78
C ILE A 145 -17.78 2.56 13.44
N LYS A 146 -18.88 2.75 14.17
CA LYS A 146 -20.17 2.09 13.96
C LYS A 146 -21.29 3.12 14.06
N GLU A 147 -21.35 4.05 13.11
CA GLU A 147 -22.31 5.17 13.10
C GLU A 147 -23.15 5.12 11.82
N GLY A 148 -24.47 5.02 11.96
CA GLY A 148 -25.37 4.82 10.83
C GLY A 148 -24.96 3.61 9.97
N ASN A 149 -24.82 3.83 8.67
CA ASN A 149 -24.36 2.83 7.70
C ASN A 149 -22.83 2.68 7.68
N ILE A 150 -22.08 3.59 8.30
CA ILE A 150 -20.63 3.62 8.20
C ILE A 150 -20.00 2.57 9.10
N ARG A 151 -19.13 1.76 8.49
CA ARG A 151 -18.25 0.81 9.16
C ARG A 151 -16.82 1.09 8.73
N GLY A 152 -15.95 1.28 9.70
CA GLY A 152 -14.58 1.69 9.43
C GLY A 152 -13.80 1.89 10.72
N VAL A 153 -12.62 2.46 10.58
CA VAL A 153 -11.77 2.85 11.72
C VAL A 153 -11.22 4.23 11.47
N LEU A 154 -11.40 5.10 12.45
CA LEU A 154 -10.86 6.45 12.47
C LEU A 154 -9.51 6.43 13.21
N PHE A 155 -8.47 6.92 12.54
CA PHE A 155 -7.17 7.17 13.12
C PHE A 155 -6.95 8.67 13.27
N THR A 156 -6.63 9.12 14.49
CA THR A 156 -6.40 10.54 14.79
C THR A 156 -4.98 10.75 15.28
N PRO A 157 -4.21 11.70 14.69
CA PRO A 157 -2.86 11.99 15.14
C PRO A 157 -2.81 12.47 16.60
N SER A 158 -1.65 12.26 17.22
CA SER A 158 -1.31 12.89 18.49
C SER A 158 -1.16 14.41 18.32
N GLY A 159 -1.36 15.17 19.41
CA GLY A 159 -1.29 16.63 19.39
C GLY A 159 -2.66 17.32 19.27
N ARG A 160 -2.63 18.66 19.24
CA ARG A 160 -3.83 19.52 19.33
C ARG A 160 -4.61 19.65 18.02
N GLY A 161 -3.98 19.38 16.88
CA GLY A 161 -4.54 19.71 15.57
C GLY A 161 -4.64 21.23 15.34
N PRO A 162 -5.43 21.67 14.34
CA PRO A 162 -6.15 20.83 13.39
C PRO A 162 -5.22 20.06 12.44
N PHE A 163 -5.74 19.01 11.82
CA PHE A 163 -5.05 18.16 10.86
C PHE A 163 -5.86 18.03 9.55
N PRO A 164 -5.19 17.80 8.42
CA PRO A 164 -5.84 17.43 7.17
C PRO A 164 -6.57 16.08 7.30
N ALA A 165 -7.77 15.99 6.72
CA ALA A 165 -8.58 14.79 6.73
C ALA A 165 -8.46 13.97 5.43
N VAL A 166 -8.32 12.64 5.54
CA VAL A 166 -8.27 11.72 4.40
C VAL A 166 -9.27 10.57 4.59
N LEU A 167 -10.08 10.33 3.57
CA LEU A 167 -10.91 9.13 3.44
C LEU A 167 -10.12 8.07 2.66
N ASP A 168 -9.78 6.96 3.32
CA ASP A 168 -9.04 5.84 2.73
C ASP A 168 -10.01 4.75 2.24
N LEU A 169 -9.95 4.45 0.94
CA LEU A 169 -10.80 3.46 0.30
C LEU A 169 -10.02 2.17 0.07
N TYR A 170 -10.35 1.13 0.83
CA TYR A 170 -9.82 -0.23 0.66
C TYR A 170 -10.96 -1.25 0.67
N ILE A 171 -11.90 -1.08 -0.27
CA ILE A 171 -13.26 -1.64 -0.17
C ILE A 171 -13.35 -3.10 -0.61
N LEU A 172 -12.62 -3.52 -1.65
CA LEU A 172 -12.82 -4.82 -2.32
C LEU A 172 -11.76 -5.89 -2.00
N GLY A 173 -10.91 -5.65 -1.00
CA GLY A 173 -9.85 -6.57 -0.58
C GLY A 173 -10.31 -7.75 0.30
N GLY A 174 -11.62 -7.89 0.57
CA GLY A 174 -12.16 -8.95 1.44
C GLY A 174 -12.03 -8.64 2.94
N GLY A 175 -12.14 -7.37 3.32
CA GLY A 175 -12.14 -6.89 4.70
C GLY A 175 -11.51 -5.51 4.84
N LEU A 176 -11.57 -4.96 6.05
CA LEU A 176 -10.96 -3.68 6.39
C LEU A 176 -9.43 -3.81 6.47
N SER A 177 -8.71 -2.97 5.73
CA SER A 177 -7.27 -2.79 5.90
C SER A 177 -6.99 -1.50 6.65
N GLU A 178 -6.23 -1.59 7.74
CA GLU A 178 -5.89 -0.46 8.59
C GLU A 178 -4.46 0.05 8.36
N LYS A 179 -3.62 -0.72 7.66
CA LYS A 179 -2.18 -0.44 7.50
C LYS A 179 -1.94 0.94 6.89
N ARG A 180 -2.59 1.26 5.77
CA ARG A 180 -2.38 2.55 5.07
C ARG A 180 -2.90 3.72 5.89
N ALA A 181 -4.09 3.59 6.47
CA ALA A 181 -4.70 4.64 7.29
C ALA A 181 -3.93 4.93 8.59
N SER A 182 -3.52 3.88 9.32
CA SER A 182 -2.75 4.01 10.57
C SER A 182 -1.37 4.65 10.35
N LEU A 183 -0.67 4.25 9.28
CA LEU A 183 0.61 4.85 8.93
C LEU A 183 0.45 6.31 8.51
N LEU A 184 -0.55 6.62 7.69
CA LEU A 184 -0.80 8.00 7.27
C LEU A 184 -1.20 8.88 8.47
N ALA A 185 -1.97 8.37 9.43
CA ALA A 185 -2.27 9.11 10.66
C ALA A 185 -1.03 9.41 11.51
N SER A 186 -0.06 8.49 11.51
CA SER A 186 1.25 8.70 12.13
C SER A 186 2.09 9.77 11.43
N ARG A 187 1.65 10.27 10.26
CA ARG A 187 2.26 11.35 9.48
C ARG A 187 1.47 12.67 9.51
N GLY A 188 0.49 12.78 10.42
CA GLY A 188 -0.22 14.02 10.73
C GLY A 188 -1.55 14.22 10.00
N PHE A 189 -2.22 13.14 9.60
CA PHE A 189 -3.54 13.18 8.95
C PHE A 189 -4.61 12.53 9.81
N VAL A 190 -5.82 13.09 9.87
CA VAL A 190 -6.97 12.35 10.40
C VAL A 190 -7.48 11.45 9.29
N VAL A 191 -7.45 10.14 9.50
CA VAL A 191 -7.74 9.18 8.43
C VAL A 191 -8.88 8.26 8.83
N LEU A 192 -9.94 8.26 8.02
CA LEU A 192 -11.03 7.29 8.13
C LEU A 192 -10.86 6.25 7.02
N THR A 193 -10.57 5.00 7.39
CA THR A 193 -10.65 3.87 6.46
C THR A 193 -12.04 3.25 6.55
N VAL A 194 -12.68 3.02 5.41
CA VAL A 194 -14.05 2.50 5.32
C VAL A 194 -14.12 1.22 4.50
N VAL A 195 -15.16 0.43 4.77
CA VAL A 195 -15.45 -0.81 4.05
C VAL A 195 -16.93 -0.86 3.65
N ALA A 196 -17.22 -1.28 2.43
CA ALA A 196 -18.60 -1.28 1.90
C ALA A 196 -19.28 -2.66 1.98
N TYR A 197 -18.59 -3.73 2.34
CA TYR A 197 -19.16 -5.08 2.47
C TYR A 197 -18.23 -6.04 3.24
N GLY A 198 -18.76 -7.16 3.71
CA GLY A 198 -17.97 -8.28 4.24
C GLY A 198 -17.28 -8.01 5.57
N TYR A 199 -17.76 -7.02 6.35
CA TYR A 199 -17.20 -6.63 7.65
C TYR A 199 -18.30 -6.31 8.66
N ASP A 200 -18.14 -6.77 9.90
CA ASP A 200 -19.13 -6.62 10.99
C ASP A 200 -20.53 -7.08 10.55
N ASP A 201 -21.53 -6.20 10.62
CA ASP A 201 -22.93 -6.43 10.26
C ASP A 201 -23.25 -6.07 8.80
N MET A 202 -22.23 -5.75 7.99
CA MET A 202 -22.40 -5.42 6.58
C MET A 202 -22.72 -6.65 5.73
N PRO A 203 -23.43 -6.48 4.59
CA PRO A 203 -23.69 -7.57 3.65
C PRO A 203 -22.40 -8.25 3.19
N LYS A 204 -22.41 -9.58 3.01
CA LYS A 204 -21.24 -10.33 2.52
C LYS A 204 -20.87 -10.03 1.06
N LYS A 205 -21.83 -9.51 0.29
CA LYS A 205 -21.69 -9.13 -1.12
C LYS A 205 -22.55 -7.89 -1.38
N ILE A 206 -22.12 -7.08 -2.33
CA ILE A 206 -22.86 -5.92 -2.83
C ILE A 206 -23.22 -6.12 -4.30
N LYS A 207 -24.35 -5.52 -4.73
CA LYS A 207 -24.82 -5.56 -6.12
C LYS A 207 -24.51 -4.27 -6.89
N GLY A 208 -24.14 -3.22 -6.18
CA GLY A 208 -23.82 -1.91 -6.69
C GLY A 208 -23.07 -1.10 -5.64
N VAL A 209 -22.41 -0.04 -6.09
CA VAL A 209 -21.75 0.93 -5.23
C VAL A 209 -22.66 2.14 -5.09
N HIS A 210 -22.84 2.65 -3.87
CA HIS A 210 -23.73 3.79 -3.59
C HIS A 210 -22.90 4.98 -3.12
N LEU A 211 -22.94 6.10 -3.85
CA LEU A 211 -22.23 7.32 -3.47
C LEU A 211 -22.73 7.92 -2.16
N ASP A 212 -24.00 7.69 -1.82
CA ASP A 212 -24.63 8.17 -0.58
C ASP A 212 -23.85 7.69 0.66
N TYR A 213 -23.31 6.45 0.62
CA TYR A 213 -22.46 5.90 1.68
C TYR A 213 -21.17 6.70 1.88
N PHE A 214 -20.52 7.13 0.78
CA PHE A 214 -19.28 7.90 0.87
C PHE A 214 -19.55 9.36 1.23
N GLU A 215 -20.69 9.91 0.82
CA GLU A 215 -21.13 11.22 1.27
C GLU A 215 -21.31 11.24 2.80
N GLU A 216 -22.01 10.25 3.36
CA GLU A 216 -22.15 10.06 4.81
C GLU A 216 -20.78 9.96 5.50
N ALA A 217 -19.84 9.17 4.95
CA ALA A 217 -18.49 9.03 5.49
C ALA A 217 -17.68 10.34 5.46
N ILE A 218 -17.78 11.11 4.38
CA ILE A 218 -17.15 12.43 4.26
C ILE A 218 -17.71 13.38 5.32
N GLN A 219 -19.04 13.41 5.51
CA GLN A 219 -19.65 14.25 6.54
C GLN A 219 -19.23 13.85 7.95
N LEU A 220 -19.16 12.55 8.25
CA LEU A 220 -18.66 12.04 9.53
C LEU A 220 -17.21 12.48 9.77
N LEU A 221 -16.35 12.35 8.75
CA LEU A 221 -14.95 12.73 8.84
C LEU A 221 -14.77 14.23 9.05
N LYS A 222 -15.55 15.08 8.35
CA LYS A 222 -15.50 16.54 8.50
C LYS A 222 -15.97 17.04 9.86
N LYS A 223 -16.77 16.26 10.60
CA LYS A 223 -17.28 16.60 11.94
C LYS A 223 -16.28 16.33 13.07
N GLN A 224 -15.15 15.69 12.79
CA GLN A 224 -14.18 15.34 13.84
C GLN A 224 -13.46 16.60 14.37
N ASP A 225 -13.37 16.74 15.69
CA ASP A 225 -12.86 17.96 16.37
C ASP A 225 -11.46 18.39 15.94
N LYS A 226 -10.63 17.45 15.48
CA LYS A 226 -9.25 17.72 15.05
C LYS A 226 -9.09 17.92 13.54
N VAL A 227 -10.18 17.95 12.77
CA VAL A 227 -10.13 18.22 11.32
C VAL A 227 -10.23 19.71 11.07
N GLY A 228 -9.29 20.27 10.29
CA GLY A 228 -9.34 21.70 9.93
C GLY A 228 -9.20 22.00 8.44
N SER A 229 -9.17 20.98 7.58
CA SER A 229 -9.21 21.18 6.13
C SER A 229 -10.63 21.53 5.67
N LYS A 230 -10.74 22.38 4.62
CA LYS A 230 -12.04 22.81 4.05
C LYS A 230 -12.89 21.65 3.52
N GLY A 231 -12.20 20.66 2.96
CA GLY A 231 -12.76 19.38 2.57
C GLY A 231 -11.81 18.25 2.94
N VAL A 232 -11.94 17.11 2.27
CA VAL A 232 -11.17 15.90 2.54
C VAL A 232 -10.32 15.50 1.35
N GLY A 233 -9.25 14.77 1.64
CA GLY A 233 -8.55 13.96 0.66
C GLY A 233 -9.23 12.61 0.47
N VAL A 234 -9.13 12.01 -0.70
CA VAL A 234 -9.55 10.62 -0.96
C VAL A 234 -8.34 9.83 -1.45
N LEU A 235 -8.02 8.73 -0.77
CA LEU A 235 -6.94 7.81 -1.15
C LEU A 235 -7.54 6.49 -1.61
N SER A 236 -7.16 6.05 -2.81
CA SER A 236 -7.74 4.86 -3.43
C SER A 236 -6.71 4.00 -4.13
N PHE A 237 -7.10 2.76 -4.34
CA PHE A 237 -6.29 1.73 -4.98
C PHE A 237 -7.16 0.80 -5.85
N SER A 238 -6.66 0.45 -7.04
CA SER A 238 -7.26 -0.52 -7.94
C SER A 238 -8.71 -0.15 -8.26
N LYS A 239 -9.65 -1.09 -8.11
CA LYS A 239 -11.08 -0.88 -8.29
C LYS A 239 -11.68 0.25 -7.45
N THR A 240 -11.07 0.68 -6.35
CA THR A 240 -11.58 1.86 -5.62
C THR A 240 -11.19 3.18 -6.27
N GLY A 241 -10.32 3.16 -7.28
CA GLY A 241 -9.95 4.33 -8.09
C GLY A 241 -11.16 4.94 -8.79
N ASP A 242 -11.96 4.14 -9.50
CA ASP A 242 -13.16 4.64 -10.18
C ASP A 242 -14.21 5.22 -9.20
N VAL A 243 -14.31 4.64 -8.00
CA VAL A 243 -15.15 5.13 -6.90
C VAL A 243 -14.61 6.48 -6.40
N ALA A 244 -13.31 6.62 -6.19
CA ALA A 244 -12.70 7.88 -5.76
C ALA A 244 -12.84 9.00 -6.81
N LEU A 245 -12.68 8.67 -8.09
CA LEU A 245 -12.93 9.58 -9.20
C LEU A 245 -14.40 10.01 -9.22
N SER A 246 -15.33 9.08 -8.96
CA SER A 246 -16.76 9.38 -8.89
C SER A 246 -17.10 10.23 -7.68
N ILE A 247 -16.53 9.95 -6.51
CA ILE A 247 -16.65 10.78 -5.31
C ILE A 247 -16.19 12.21 -5.61
N ALA A 248 -15.04 12.38 -6.25
CA ALA A 248 -14.51 13.71 -6.59
C ALA A 248 -15.35 14.46 -7.64
N SER A 249 -16.05 13.73 -8.51
CA SER A 249 -16.85 14.31 -9.61
C SER A 249 -18.28 14.66 -9.20
N TYR A 250 -18.89 13.84 -8.36
CA TYR A 250 -20.32 13.96 -8.02
C TYR A 250 -20.60 14.50 -6.61
N LEU A 251 -19.67 14.36 -5.67
CA LEU A 251 -19.88 14.78 -4.28
C LEU A 251 -19.13 16.08 -3.94
N PRO A 252 -19.70 16.94 -3.09
CA PRO A 252 -19.03 18.14 -2.62
C PRO A 252 -17.98 17.83 -1.53
N GLY A 253 -17.03 18.76 -1.34
CA GLY A 253 -16.10 18.72 -0.21
C GLY A 253 -14.89 17.80 -0.38
N VAL A 254 -14.55 17.44 -1.63
CA VAL A 254 -13.34 16.70 -1.99
C VAL A 254 -12.33 17.68 -2.60
N GLU A 255 -11.19 17.86 -1.91
CA GLU A 255 -10.16 18.83 -2.31
C GLU A 255 -8.99 18.17 -3.05
N ALA A 256 -8.71 16.89 -2.75
CA ALA A 256 -7.58 16.16 -3.32
C ALA A 256 -7.87 14.67 -3.43
N THR A 257 -7.54 14.03 -4.55
CA THR A 257 -7.78 12.61 -4.80
C THR A 257 -6.53 11.93 -5.33
N VAL A 258 -6.07 10.89 -4.63
CA VAL A 258 -4.99 10.00 -5.07
C VAL A 258 -5.61 8.72 -5.62
N CYS A 259 -5.32 8.42 -6.88
CA CYS A 259 -5.81 7.25 -7.60
C CYS A 259 -4.64 6.35 -7.98
N ILE A 260 -4.45 5.26 -7.23
CA ILE A 260 -3.36 4.29 -7.45
C ILE A 260 -3.87 3.13 -8.29
N ASN A 261 -3.31 2.96 -9.49
CA ASN A 261 -3.64 1.87 -10.41
C ASN A 261 -5.15 1.75 -10.66
N GLY A 262 -5.84 2.89 -10.79
CA GLY A 262 -7.28 2.95 -11.02
C GLY A 262 -7.68 2.96 -12.49
N CYS A 263 -8.94 2.61 -12.75
CA CYS A 263 -9.55 2.70 -14.08
C CYS A 263 -10.30 4.04 -14.25
N CYS A 264 -10.28 4.58 -15.47
CA CYS A 264 -11.02 5.81 -15.83
C CYS A 264 -12.55 5.60 -15.95
N SER A 265 -12.99 4.34 -16.02
CA SER A 265 -14.40 3.94 -16.11
C SER A 265 -14.88 3.31 -14.81
N ASN A 266 -16.18 3.42 -14.52
CA ASN A 266 -16.84 2.65 -13.47
C ASN A 266 -16.86 1.17 -13.86
N THR A 267 -16.05 0.35 -13.23
CA THR A 267 -15.86 -1.06 -13.56
C THR A 267 -16.75 -1.98 -12.71
N VAL A 268 -17.16 -3.12 -13.26
CA VAL A 268 -17.72 -4.30 -12.56
C VAL A 268 -19.07 -4.15 -11.86
N LEU A 269 -19.26 -3.13 -11.03
CA LEU A 269 -20.48 -2.88 -10.28
C LEU A 269 -21.14 -1.58 -10.77
N PRO A 270 -22.47 -1.54 -10.99
CA PRO A 270 -23.16 -0.29 -11.26
C PRO A 270 -23.00 0.70 -10.11
N LEU A 271 -22.89 1.97 -10.45
CA LEU A 271 -22.78 3.08 -9.49
C LEU A 271 -24.14 3.79 -9.36
N TYR A 272 -24.57 3.99 -8.12
CA TYR A 272 -25.82 4.66 -7.78
C TYR A 272 -25.56 5.92 -6.95
N HIS A 273 -26.45 6.90 -7.08
CA HIS A 273 -26.54 8.05 -6.20
C HIS A 273 -28.01 8.45 -6.09
N ASN A 274 -28.51 8.72 -4.88
CA ASN A 274 -29.93 9.05 -4.65
C ASN A 274 -30.90 8.04 -5.27
N LYS A 275 -30.58 6.75 -5.16
CA LYS A 275 -31.33 5.59 -5.71
C LYS A 275 -31.37 5.48 -7.24
N SER A 276 -30.79 6.43 -7.98
CA SER A 276 -30.67 6.37 -9.44
C SER A 276 -29.31 5.80 -9.84
N GLN A 277 -29.28 4.94 -10.84
CA GLN A 277 -28.02 4.51 -11.45
C GLN A 277 -27.43 5.70 -12.22
N ILE A 278 -26.21 6.09 -11.91
CA ILE A 278 -25.52 7.20 -12.56
C ILE A 278 -24.44 6.74 -13.54
N LEU A 279 -23.81 5.58 -13.28
CA LEU A 279 -22.87 4.97 -14.21
C LEU A 279 -23.12 3.45 -14.30
N PRO A 280 -23.29 2.89 -15.52
CA PRO A 280 -23.25 1.45 -15.73
C PRO A 280 -21.84 0.89 -15.49
N PRO A 281 -21.70 -0.43 -15.24
CA PRO A 281 -20.40 -1.07 -15.12
C PRO A 281 -19.74 -1.30 -16.50
N LEU A 282 -18.45 -1.00 -16.60
CA LEU A 282 -17.56 -1.54 -17.60
C LEU A 282 -17.35 -3.02 -17.28
N MET A 283 -17.81 -3.86 -18.19
CA MET A 283 -17.80 -5.30 -18.03
C MET A 283 -16.43 -5.90 -18.37
N LEU A 284 -16.30 -7.17 -18.04
CA LEU A 284 -15.09 -7.96 -18.22
C LEU A 284 -15.37 -9.22 -19.04
N ASP A 285 -14.35 -9.69 -19.74
CA ASP A 285 -14.34 -10.93 -20.49
C ASP A 285 -13.26 -11.86 -19.92
N ILE A 286 -13.69 -12.76 -19.03
CA ILE A 286 -12.80 -13.72 -18.36
C ILE A 286 -12.13 -14.70 -19.33
N SER A 287 -12.66 -14.87 -20.55
CA SER A 287 -12.04 -15.75 -21.54
C SER A 287 -10.69 -15.23 -22.02
N LYS A 288 -10.41 -13.93 -21.81
CA LYS A 288 -9.12 -13.28 -22.10
C LYS A 288 -8.07 -13.46 -21.01
N MET A 289 -8.38 -14.17 -19.92
CA MET A 289 -7.38 -14.52 -18.93
C MET A 289 -6.36 -15.47 -19.54
N VAL A 290 -5.07 -15.16 -19.39
CA VAL A 290 -3.98 -15.97 -19.93
C VAL A 290 -3.40 -16.85 -18.81
N PRO A 291 -3.44 -18.19 -18.93
CA PRO A 291 -2.82 -19.07 -17.95
C PRO A 291 -1.28 -18.95 -18.02
N THR A 292 -0.62 -19.21 -16.89
CA THR A 292 0.84 -19.16 -16.78
C THR A 292 1.37 -20.46 -16.21
N GLU A 293 2.67 -20.72 -16.39
CA GLU A 293 3.32 -21.94 -15.89
C GLU A 293 3.24 -22.10 -14.37
N SER A 294 3.08 -21.00 -13.63
CA SER A 294 2.92 -21.05 -12.17
C SER A 294 1.54 -21.55 -11.72
N GLY A 295 0.58 -21.71 -12.65
CA GLY A 295 -0.83 -21.98 -12.34
C GLY A 295 -1.65 -20.74 -11.97
N ALA A 296 -1.08 -19.53 -12.10
CA ALA A 296 -1.79 -18.27 -11.97
C ALA A 296 -2.29 -17.77 -13.33
N PHE A 297 -3.22 -16.82 -13.33
CA PHE A 297 -3.72 -16.16 -14.53
C PHE A 297 -3.21 -14.71 -14.64
N MET A 298 -2.88 -14.27 -15.84
CA MET A 298 -2.71 -12.85 -16.16
C MET A 298 -4.07 -12.29 -16.62
N SER A 299 -4.54 -11.23 -15.96
CA SER A 299 -5.86 -10.62 -16.22
C SER A 299 -5.80 -9.27 -16.93
N LYS A 300 -4.60 -8.81 -17.32
CA LYS A 300 -4.34 -7.47 -17.90
C LYS A 300 -5.35 -7.03 -18.97
N ASN A 301 -5.77 -7.96 -19.85
CA ASN A 301 -6.62 -7.68 -21.01
C ASN A 301 -8.09 -8.08 -20.82
N VAL A 302 -8.52 -8.37 -19.59
CA VAL A 302 -9.87 -8.88 -19.28
C VAL A 302 -10.93 -7.77 -19.34
N MET A 303 -10.57 -6.52 -19.03
CA MET A 303 -11.51 -5.41 -19.10
C MET A 303 -11.92 -5.09 -20.53
N HIS A 304 -13.19 -4.76 -20.75
CA HIS A 304 -13.63 -4.22 -22.03
C HIS A 304 -12.94 -2.88 -22.33
N ASN A 305 -12.81 -2.54 -23.62
CA ASN A 305 -12.19 -1.29 -24.04
C ASN A 305 -13.06 -0.09 -23.61
N SER A 306 -12.54 0.73 -22.69
CA SER A 306 -13.20 1.95 -22.18
C SER A 306 -13.44 3.02 -23.26
N LEU A 307 -12.67 2.99 -24.35
CA LEU A 307 -12.76 3.94 -25.46
C LEU A 307 -13.79 3.55 -26.53
N ALA A 308 -14.30 2.30 -26.52
CA ALA A 308 -15.29 1.86 -27.49
C ALA A 308 -16.61 2.63 -27.30
N GLU A 309 -17.29 2.99 -28.40
CA GLU A 309 -18.52 3.81 -28.37
C GLU A 309 -19.59 3.25 -27.42
N GLU A 310 -19.77 1.93 -27.42
CA GLU A 310 -20.72 1.22 -26.57
C GLU A 310 -20.39 1.31 -25.07
N ASN A 311 -19.13 1.58 -24.71
CA ASN A 311 -18.65 1.64 -23.32
C ASN A 311 -18.47 3.07 -22.81
N LYS A 312 -18.65 4.10 -23.65
CA LYS A 312 -18.46 5.51 -23.25
C LYS A 312 -19.32 5.93 -22.07
N ALA A 313 -20.50 5.35 -21.91
CA ALA A 313 -21.40 5.62 -20.78
C ALA A 313 -20.81 5.21 -19.41
N THR A 314 -19.77 4.38 -19.39
CA THR A 314 -19.09 3.93 -18.17
C THR A 314 -18.04 4.93 -17.66
N LEU A 315 -17.62 5.89 -18.50
CA LEU A 315 -16.54 6.82 -18.19
C LEU A 315 -16.94 7.73 -17.02
N VAL A 316 -16.04 7.87 -16.05
CA VAL A 316 -16.25 8.80 -14.93
C VAL A 316 -15.97 10.23 -15.42
N PRO A 317 -16.88 11.20 -15.20
CA PRO A 317 -16.73 12.55 -15.73
C PRO A 317 -15.80 13.43 -14.87
N ILE A 318 -14.52 13.04 -14.80
CA ILE A 318 -13.51 13.68 -13.94
C ILE A 318 -13.26 15.16 -14.25
N GLU A 319 -13.61 15.63 -15.44
CA GLU A 319 -13.60 17.05 -15.81
C GLU A 319 -14.56 17.90 -14.97
N GLN A 320 -15.58 17.29 -14.36
CA GLN A 320 -16.53 17.97 -13.48
C GLN A 320 -15.96 18.18 -12.07
N ALA A 321 -14.93 17.42 -11.69
CA ALA A 321 -14.30 17.54 -10.39
C ALA A 321 -13.60 18.91 -10.23
N LYS A 322 -13.68 19.45 -9.02
CA LYS A 322 -13.06 20.72 -8.62
C LYS A 322 -11.74 20.51 -7.87
N GLY A 323 -11.63 19.41 -7.12
CA GLY A 323 -10.43 19.05 -6.37
C GLY A 323 -9.27 18.64 -7.27
N ARG A 324 -8.08 18.47 -6.69
CA ARG A 324 -6.87 18.09 -7.42
C ARG A 324 -6.71 16.57 -7.50
N PHE A 325 -6.06 16.08 -8.56
CA PHE A 325 -5.76 14.66 -8.72
C PHE A 325 -4.27 14.37 -8.65
N LEU A 326 -3.92 13.23 -8.06
CA LEU A 326 -2.65 12.54 -8.28
C LEU A 326 -2.97 11.18 -8.87
N PHE A 327 -2.67 11.01 -10.16
CA PHE A 327 -2.78 9.72 -10.84
C PHE A 327 -1.47 8.96 -10.73
N VAL A 328 -1.57 7.68 -10.38
CA VAL A 328 -0.42 6.81 -10.20
C VAL A 328 -0.63 5.53 -11.00
N ALA A 329 0.34 5.19 -11.85
CA ALA A 329 0.31 3.98 -12.66
C ALA A 329 1.56 3.12 -12.48
N SER A 330 1.36 1.83 -12.33
CA SER A 330 2.37 0.79 -12.46
C SER A 330 2.44 0.35 -13.93
N GLU A 331 3.63 0.38 -14.53
CA GLU A 331 3.76 0.03 -15.97
C GLU A 331 3.77 -1.48 -16.21
N ASP A 332 4.15 -2.27 -15.20
CA ASP A 332 4.07 -3.73 -15.22
C ASP A 332 2.85 -4.24 -14.41
N ASP A 333 1.76 -3.48 -14.43
CA ASP A 333 0.48 -3.93 -13.88
C ASP A 333 -0.09 -5.07 -14.74
N LEU A 334 -0.21 -6.26 -14.15
CA LEU A 334 -0.75 -7.46 -14.79
C LEU A 334 -2.22 -7.73 -14.41
N ASN A 335 -2.81 -6.89 -13.54
CA ASN A 335 -4.24 -6.95 -13.23
C ASN A 335 -5.08 -6.30 -14.34
N TRP A 336 -4.67 -5.10 -14.77
CA TRP A 336 -5.24 -4.32 -15.89
C TRP A 336 -4.26 -3.24 -16.37
N ASP A 337 -4.57 -2.54 -17.45
CA ASP A 337 -3.67 -1.51 -18.02
C ASP A 337 -3.79 -0.15 -17.32
N SER A 338 -3.24 -0.06 -16.10
CA SER A 338 -3.23 1.17 -15.29
C SER A 338 -2.58 2.36 -16.00
N LYS A 339 -1.55 2.12 -16.83
CA LYS A 339 -0.85 3.19 -17.57
C LYS A 339 -1.75 3.75 -18.66
N ALA A 340 -2.41 2.90 -19.44
CA ALA A 340 -3.34 3.36 -20.47
C ALA A 340 -4.53 4.13 -19.85
N TYR A 341 -5.08 3.66 -18.72
CA TYR A 341 -6.15 4.39 -18.04
C TYR A 341 -5.68 5.75 -17.48
N MET A 342 -4.46 5.83 -16.95
CA MET A 342 -3.88 7.10 -16.52
C MET A 342 -3.77 8.09 -17.68
N ASP A 343 -3.26 7.64 -18.83
CA ASP A 343 -3.11 8.50 -20.01
C ASP A 343 -4.47 9.01 -20.51
N GLN A 344 -5.49 8.15 -20.52
CA GLN A 344 -6.87 8.56 -20.86
C GLN A 344 -7.43 9.62 -19.88
N MET A 345 -7.16 9.48 -18.58
CA MET A 345 -7.59 10.48 -17.58
C MET A 345 -6.88 11.82 -17.79
N VAL A 346 -5.57 11.79 -18.04
CA VAL A 346 -4.75 12.97 -18.32
C VAL A 346 -5.23 13.69 -19.59
N GLU A 347 -5.39 12.95 -20.68
CA GLU A 347 -5.86 13.49 -21.96
C GLU A 347 -7.25 14.12 -21.82
N ARG A 348 -8.17 13.45 -21.10
CA ARG A 348 -9.51 13.96 -20.86
C ARG A 348 -9.50 15.29 -20.10
N LEU A 349 -8.68 15.42 -19.06
CA LEU A 349 -8.55 16.68 -18.31
C LEU A 349 -7.94 17.78 -19.18
N GLN A 350 -6.86 17.49 -19.90
CA GLN A 350 -6.22 18.45 -20.82
C GLN A 350 -7.19 18.94 -21.90
N HIS A 351 -7.99 18.05 -22.49
CA HIS A 351 -8.99 18.40 -23.50
C HIS A 351 -10.06 19.36 -22.98
N HIS A 352 -10.39 19.27 -21.68
CA HIS A 352 -11.32 20.18 -21.01
C HIS A 352 -10.65 21.41 -20.38
N GLY A 353 -9.38 21.67 -20.70
CA GLY A 353 -8.63 22.84 -20.20
C GLY A 353 -8.34 22.78 -18.69
N LYS A 354 -8.27 21.59 -18.11
CA LYS A 354 -8.00 21.36 -16.69
C LYS A 354 -6.51 21.14 -16.45
N ASP A 355 -5.98 21.74 -15.39
CA ASP A 355 -4.58 21.65 -14.94
C ASP A 355 -4.47 21.21 -13.46
N ASN A 356 -5.59 20.82 -12.85
CA ASN A 356 -5.71 20.39 -11.45
C ASN A 356 -5.26 18.93 -11.25
N PHE A 357 -4.19 18.49 -11.89
CA PHE A 357 -3.70 17.11 -11.73
C PHE A 357 -2.17 16.99 -11.82
N GLU A 358 -1.65 15.95 -11.19
CA GLU A 358 -0.31 15.41 -11.38
C GLU A 358 -0.41 13.94 -11.78
N SER A 359 0.56 13.43 -12.52
CA SER A 359 0.67 12.01 -12.84
C SER A 359 2.09 11.49 -12.58
N VAL A 360 2.19 10.23 -12.18
CA VAL A 360 3.45 9.51 -12.04
C VAL A 360 3.27 8.06 -12.48
N SER A 361 4.18 7.56 -13.31
CA SER A 361 4.28 6.13 -13.61
C SER A 361 5.56 5.52 -13.09
N TYR A 362 5.51 4.24 -12.73
CA TYR A 362 6.64 3.49 -12.20
C TYR A 362 6.96 2.29 -13.10
N PRO A 363 8.05 2.38 -13.90
CA PRO A 363 8.58 1.25 -14.64
C PRO A 363 8.91 0.08 -13.71
N GLY A 364 8.54 -1.14 -14.08
CA GLY A 364 8.80 -2.34 -13.28
C GLY A 364 8.04 -2.42 -11.96
N ALA A 365 7.12 -1.49 -11.65
CA ALA A 365 6.17 -1.68 -10.56
C ALA A 365 4.97 -2.49 -11.02
N GLY A 366 4.38 -3.22 -10.08
CA GLY A 366 3.20 -4.07 -10.29
C GLY A 366 1.95 -3.47 -9.65
N HIS A 367 0.85 -4.21 -9.69
CA HIS A 367 -0.46 -3.73 -9.25
C HIS A 367 -0.45 -3.26 -7.79
N TYR A 368 0.05 -4.04 -6.83
CA TYR A 368 -0.05 -3.73 -5.39
C TYR A 368 0.99 -2.73 -4.88
N LEU A 369 0.87 -1.45 -5.23
CA LEU A 369 1.64 -0.39 -4.57
C LEU A 369 1.07 -0.08 -3.18
N GLU A 370 1.76 -0.55 -2.14
CA GLU A 370 1.38 -0.45 -0.74
C GLU A 370 2.36 0.46 0.04
N PRO A 371 2.10 0.75 1.34
CA PRO A 371 3.11 1.39 2.18
C PRO A 371 4.42 0.58 2.23
N PRO A 372 5.60 1.23 2.27
CA PRO A 372 6.89 0.61 1.94
C PRO A 372 7.33 -0.49 2.90
N TYR A 373 8.31 -1.27 2.43
CA TYR A 373 9.05 -2.28 3.21
C TYR A 373 8.24 -3.50 3.66
N GLY A 374 7.04 -3.68 3.09
CA GLY A 374 6.35 -4.96 3.13
C GLY A 374 6.95 -5.96 2.14
N PRO A 375 6.71 -7.27 2.34
CA PRO A 375 7.07 -8.29 1.35
C PRO A 375 6.39 -8.05 0.00
N TYR A 376 7.19 -8.02 -1.07
CA TYR A 376 6.70 -7.92 -2.44
C TYR A 376 5.84 -9.15 -2.81
N CYS A 377 4.72 -8.92 -3.51
CA CYS A 377 3.74 -9.94 -3.85
C CYS A 377 3.49 -10.02 -5.37
N PRO A 378 4.19 -10.92 -6.10
CA PRO A 378 4.03 -11.04 -7.56
C PRO A 378 2.69 -11.64 -7.97
N SER A 379 2.08 -12.43 -7.09
CA SER A 379 0.84 -13.18 -7.38
C SER A 379 0.14 -13.63 -6.10
N SER A 380 -1.19 -13.70 -6.14
CA SER A 380 -2.00 -14.23 -5.04
C SER A 380 -3.43 -14.52 -5.48
N PHE A 381 -4.20 -15.14 -4.60
CA PHE A 381 -5.65 -15.29 -4.79
C PHE A 381 -6.36 -13.92 -4.89
N HIS A 382 -7.10 -13.71 -5.98
CA HIS A 382 -7.94 -12.54 -6.22
C HIS A 382 -9.37 -12.83 -5.73
N ALA A 383 -9.71 -12.36 -4.52
CA ALA A 383 -10.96 -12.71 -3.85
C ALA A 383 -12.23 -12.43 -4.68
N PHE A 384 -12.25 -11.32 -5.42
CA PHE A 384 -13.38 -10.97 -6.27
C PHE A 384 -13.47 -11.84 -7.54
N GLY A 385 -12.33 -12.35 -8.02
CA GLY A 385 -12.22 -13.12 -9.27
C GLY A 385 -12.28 -14.62 -9.04
N GLY A 386 -12.17 -15.07 -7.78
CA GLY A 386 -12.26 -16.47 -7.41
C GLY A 386 -11.09 -17.33 -7.86
N THR A 387 -9.98 -16.72 -8.32
CA THR A 387 -8.82 -17.43 -8.87
C THR A 387 -7.51 -16.75 -8.47
N THR A 388 -6.39 -17.42 -8.68
CA THR A 388 -5.05 -16.87 -8.47
C THR A 388 -4.62 -16.08 -9.70
N VAL A 389 -4.13 -14.85 -9.48
CA VAL A 389 -3.69 -13.97 -10.57
C VAL A 389 -2.27 -13.46 -10.34
N LEU A 390 -1.64 -13.02 -11.42
CA LEU A 390 -0.41 -12.23 -11.40
C LEU A 390 -0.73 -10.75 -11.17
N TRP A 391 0.09 -10.09 -10.36
CA TRP A 391 0.02 -8.65 -10.09
C TRP A 391 1.12 -7.89 -10.82
N GLY A 392 2.19 -8.58 -11.23
CA GLY A 392 3.34 -8.02 -11.93
C GLY A 392 4.29 -7.26 -11.03
N GLY A 393 5.27 -6.62 -11.67
CA GLY A 393 6.37 -5.89 -11.05
C GLY A 393 7.64 -6.71 -10.89
N GLU A 394 8.77 -6.04 -10.84
CA GLU A 394 10.08 -6.57 -10.48
C GLU A 394 10.37 -6.18 -9.01
N PRO A 395 10.82 -7.09 -8.13
CA PRO A 395 10.86 -6.85 -6.70
C PRO A 395 11.57 -5.56 -6.29
N ARG A 396 12.73 -5.27 -6.88
CA ARG A 396 13.54 -4.09 -6.55
C ARG A 396 12.85 -2.80 -7.02
N SER A 397 12.44 -2.75 -8.29
CA SER A 397 11.74 -1.61 -8.88
C SER A 397 10.43 -1.32 -8.14
N HIS A 398 9.69 -2.38 -7.77
CA HIS A 398 8.46 -2.29 -7.02
C HIS A 398 8.69 -1.69 -5.62
N ALA A 399 9.66 -2.21 -4.86
CA ALA A 399 9.97 -1.69 -3.53
C ALA A 399 10.42 -0.21 -3.58
N ALA A 400 11.20 0.18 -4.60
CA ALA A 400 11.59 1.57 -4.81
C ALA A 400 10.39 2.47 -5.14
N ALA A 401 9.45 1.98 -5.96
CA ALA A 401 8.23 2.69 -6.31
C ALA A 401 7.34 2.95 -5.08
N GLU A 402 7.19 1.96 -4.18
CA GLU A 402 6.45 2.14 -2.92
C GLU A 402 7.06 3.24 -2.05
N VAL A 403 8.38 3.25 -1.87
CA VAL A 403 9.09 4.28 -1.08
C VAL A 403 8.86 5.66 -1.65
N HIS A 404 9.02 5.82 -2.97
CA HIS A 404 8.82 7.10 -3.63
C HIS A 404 7.35 7.56 -3.57
N LEU A 405 6.42 6.67 -3.88
CA LEU A 405 4.99 6.95 -3.89
C LEU A 405 4.50 7.35 -2.50
N TRP A 406 4.92 6.64 -1.45
CA TRP A 406 4.46 6.91 -0.10
C TRP A 406 4.81 8.32 0.37
N ARG A 407 6.00 8.81 0.00
CA ARG A 407 6.40 10.20 0.23
C ARG A 407 5.54 11.17 -0.60
N LYS A 408 5.36 10.88 -1.90
CA LYS A 408 4.59 11.74 -2.82
C LYS A 408 3.13 11.89 -2.40
N ILE A 409 2.48 10.83 -1.90
CA ILE A 409 1.11 10.87 -1.36
C ILE A 409 1.02 11.85 -0.19
N GLN A 410 1.97 11.78 0.75
CA GLN A 410 1.98 12.68 1.90
C GLN A 410 2.22 14.14 1.49
N GLU A 411 3.16 14.38 0.57
CA GLU A 411 3.43 15.72 0.04
C GLU A 411 2.22 16.30 -0.69
N PHE A 412 1.57 15.51 -1.54
CA PHE A 412 0.37 15.90 -2.28
C PHE A 412 -0.77 16.28 -1.32
N PHE A 413 -1.08 15.44 -0.33
CA PHE A 413 -2.13 15.76 0.63
C PHE A 413 -1.78 16.94 1.54
N ARG A 414 -0.53 17.09 2.01
CA ARG A 414 -0.14 18.28 2.78
C ARG A 414 -0.29 19.57 1.97
N THR A 415 0.02 19.51 0.68
CA THR A 415 -0.06 20.67 -0.22
C THR A 415 -1.49 21.10 -0.49
N HIS A 416 -2.41 20.14 -0.62
CA HIS A 416 -3.77 20.41 -1.12
C HIS A 416 -4.88 20.34 -0.08
N LEU A 417 -4.60 19.79 1.11
CA LEU A 417 -5.53 19.78 2.24
C LEU A 417 -5.14 20.85 3.26
N SER A 418 -5.07 22.12 2.82
CA SER A 418 -4.71 23.22 3.69
C SER A 418 -5.68 23.30 4.88
N CYS A 419 -5.11 23.26 6.08
CA CYS A 419 -5.83 23.59 7.30
C CYS A 419 -5.73 25.11 7.47
N ASP A 420 -6.84 25.81 7.38
CA ASP A 420 -6.84 27.21 7.78
C ASP A 420 -6.47 27.22 9.27
N ALA A 421 -5.38 27.90 9.62
CA ALA A 421 -5.03 28.10 11.02
C ALA A 421 -6.19 28.86 11.66
N ILE A 422 -7.08 28.15 12.36
CA ILE A 422 -8.11 28.81 13.16
C ILE A 422 -7.35 29.71 14.14
N GLN A 423 -7.63 31.01 14.00
CA GLN A 423 -7.17 32.06 14.88
C GLN A 423 -7.34 31.59 16.34
N ILE A 424 -6.25 31.23 16.98
CA ILE A 424 -6.14 31.30 18.44
C ILE A 424 -6.09 32.80 18.78
N LYS A 425 -7.23 33.49 18.60
CA LYS A 425 -7.46 34.80 19.18
C LYS A 425 -8.44 34.64 20.33
N ALA A 426 -7.86 34.74 21.52
CA ALA A 426 -8.46 35.29 22.74
C ALA A 426 -9.77 34.66 23.23
N ARG A 427 -9.63 33.67 24.11
CA ARG A 427 -10.34 33.67 25.40
C ARG A 427 -9.32 33.34 26.50
N LEU A 428 -8.54 34.37 26.85
CA LEU A 428 -8.01 34.55 28.19
C LEU A 428 -9.10 35.20 29.03
#